data_AF-A0A524NBZ5-F1
#
_entry.id   AF-A0A524NBZ5-F1
#
_cell.length_a   1.000
_cell.length_b   1.000
_cell.length_c   1.000
_cell.angle_alpha   90.00
_cell.angle_beta   90.00
_cell.angle_gamma   90.00
#
_symmetry.space_group_name_H-M   'P 1'
#
loop_
_entity.id
_entity.type
_entity.pdbx_description
1 polymer ?
#
loop_
_entity_poly.entity_id
_entity_poly.type
_entity_poly.pdbx_seq_one_letter_code
_entity_poly.pdbx_strand_id
1 'polypeptide(L)'
;MSDSMITFDSFNLISGPDYAAQGYPHPLWNQLRRDDPVHWYENSEGPSFWAVTKAEDIITVGRLPEIFENGPRLVLDNHSNDADSDFPKTLIQMDPPKHTDYRKLAARRFTPGKLRRLHADIESLAKEIIDSLLAEGNEGACDFVEKVSAPLPIAVIAWLLGVPREDWRLLFDWTNRTIGANDPDFRVEGKTGTETALQAMTELFMYFTELVAERKKDPKDDLVTFFAQMEVDGKPIPDIDVLTWCLIIVIAGNETTRNATSGGMLALIEHPDQLRKLQQSPDLLPHAVEEILRWTSPIIHFCRTASEDTELAGRKIEKGQHLA
;
A
#
# COMPACT_ATOMS: atom_id res chain seq x y z
N MET A 1 -24.25 -19.86 -5.27
CA MET A 1 -23.02 -20.68 -5.25
C MET A 1 -23.01 -21.44 -3.95
N SER A 2 -22.54 -22.68 -3.96
CA SER A 2 -22.51 -23.57 -2.80
C SER A 2 -21.79 -22.90 -1.62
N ASP A 3 -22.47 -22.70 -0.48
CA ASP A 3 -21.89 -22.30 0.82
C ASP A 3 -21.03 -23.45 1.38
N SER A 4 -19.95 -23.81 0.69
CA SER A 4 -18.88 -24.57 1.34
C SER A 4 -18.22 -23.61 2.34
N MET A 5 -18.34 -23.90 3.65
CA MET A 5 -17.62 -23.12 4.67
C MET A 5 -16.14 -23.12 4.33
N ILE A 6 -15.57 -21.94 4.08
CA ILE A 6 -14.13 -21.75 3.90
C ILE A 6 -13.47 -22.09 5.25
N THR A 7 -12.61 -23.10 5.27
CA THR A 7 -11.78 -23.48 6.42
C THR A 7 -10.32 -23.17 6.15
N PHE A 8 -9.49 -23.19 7.20
CA PHE A 8 -8.04 -23.04 7.08
C PHE A 8 -7.37 -24.12 6.20
N ASP A 9 -7.99 -25.28 6.04
CA ASP A 9 -7.49 -26.34 5.14
C ASP A 9 -7.63 -25.97 3.66
N SER A 10 -8.55 -25.04 3.35
CA SER A 10 -8.90 -24.63 1.98
C SER A 10 -8.47 -23.20 1.64
N PHE A 11 -7.97 -22.44 2.62
CA PHE A 11 -7.62 -21.04 2.46
C PHE A 11 -6.43 -20.66 3.35
N ASN A 12 -5.35 -20.24 2.71
CA ASN A 12 -4.16 -19.71 3.37
C ASN A 12 -4.29 -18.18 3.56
N LEU A 13 -4.28 -17.74 4.82
CA LEU A 13 -4.50 -16.33 5.20
C LEU A 13 -3.47 -15.35 4.60
N ILE A 14 -2.31 -15.83 4.16
CA ILE A 14 -1.24 -15.00 3.58
C ILE A 14 -0.94 -15.36 2.11
N SER A 15 -1.78 -16.20 1.48
CA SER A 15 -1.64 -16.56 0.07
C SER A 15 -2.41 -15.60 -0.84
N GLY A 16 -1.69 -14.73 -1.55
CA GLY A 16 -2.29 -13.88 -2.59
C GLY A 16 -3.14 -14.64 -3.63
N PRO A 17 -2.68 -15.80 -4.16
CA PRO A 17 -3.48 -16.63 -5.07
C PRO A 17 -4.84 -17.08 -4.50
N ASP A 18 -4.94 -17.35 -3.20
CA ASP A 18 -6.19 -17.78 -2.58
C ASP A 18 -7.21 -16.65 -2.56
N TYR A 19 -6.78 -15.42 -2.23
CA TYR A 19 -7.62 -14.22 -2.32
C TYR A 19 -8.08 -13.95 -3.77
N ALA A 20 -7.19 -14.13 -4.75
CA ALA A 20 -7.54 -13.94 -6.15
C ALA A 20 -8.57 -14.97 -6.66
N ALA A 21 -8.45 -16.23 -6.22
CA ALA A 21 -9.32 -17.32 -6.66
C ALA A 21 -10.67 -17.37 -5.92
N GLN A 22 -10.69 -17.05 -4.63
CA GLN A 22 -11.85 -17.27 -3.75
C GLN A 22 -12.47 -15.96 -3.23
N GLY A 23 -11.80 -14.83 -3.42
CA GLY A 23 -12.18 -13.55 -2.81
C GLY A 23 -11.85 -13.49 -1.32
N TYR A 24 -12.38 -12.47 -0.65
CA TYR A 24 -12.17 -12.26 0.78
C TYR A 24 -12.98 -13.26 1.63
N PRO A 25 -12.35 -14.01 2.56
CA PRO A 25 -13.01 -15.06 3.33
C PRO A 25 -13.79 -14.49 4.53
N HIS A 26 -14.72 -13.57 4.28
CA HIS A 26 -15.53 -12.94 5.32
C HIS A 26 -16.21 -13.94 6.29
N PRO A 27 -16.73 -15.11 5.85
CA PRO A 27 -17.25 -16.12 6.76
C PRO A 27 -16.22 -16.63 7.78
N LEU A 28 -15.00 -16.92 7.33
CA LEU A 28 -13.89 -17.36 8.18
C LEU A 28 -13.49 -16.25 9.16
N TRP A 29 -13.34 -15.01 8.68
CA TRP A 29 -13.05 -13.87 9.53
C TRP A 29 -14.16 -13.58 10.56
N ASN A 30 -15.43 -13.80 10.19
CA ASN A 30 -16.56 -13.68 11.11
C ASN A 30 -16.52 -14.75 12.21
N GLN A 31 -16.14 -15.97 11.86
CA GLN A 31 -15.95 -17.05 12.82
C GLN A 31 -14.81 -16.72 13.79
N LEU A 32 -13.64 -16.31 13.28
CA LEU A 32 -12.51 -15.91 14.12
C LEU A 32 -12.86 -14.79 15.08
N ARG A 33 -13.46 -13.69 14.59
CA ARG A 33 -13.88 -12.57 15.46
C ARG A 33 -14.81 -12.99 16.60
N ARG A 34 -15.67 -13.98 16.37
CA ARG A 34 -16.68 -14.43 17.33
C ARG A 34 -16.10 -15.43 18.33
N ASP A 35 -15.35 -16.42 17.83
CA ASP A 35 -15.04 -17.64 18.57
C ASP A 35 -13.56 -17.70 19.02
N ASP A 36 -12.62 -17.15 18.24
CA ASP A 36 -11.18 -17.18 18.52
C ASP A 36 -10.45 -15.96 17.91
N PRO A 37 -10.61 -14.76 18.51
CA PRO A 37 -10.22 -13.50 17.85
C PRO A 37 -8.71 -13.25 17.78
N VAL A 38 -7.94 -13.98 18.60
CA VAL A 38 -6.48 -14.04 18.60
C VAL A 38 -6.11 -15.51 18.41
N HIS A 39 -6.06 -15.93 17.15
CA HIS A 39 -5.93 -17.32 16.75
C HIS A 39 -4.49 -17.65 16.36
N TRP A 40 -3.93 -18.74 16.89
CA TRP A 40 -2.64 -19.23 16.43
C TRP A 40 -2.82 -19.96 15.10
N TYR A 41 -2.34 -19.34 14.02
CA TYR A 41 -2.37 -19.90 12.67
C TYR A 41 -1.07 -20.65 12.38
N GLU A 42 -1.14 -21.97 12.42
CA GLU A 42 -0.04 -22.85 12.00
C GLU A 42 0.05 -22.89 10.48
N ASN A 43 1.02 -22.17 9.92
CA ASN A 43 1.27 -22.18 8.48
C ASN A 43 2.33 -23.23 8.13
N SER A 44 1.99 -24.19 7.29
CA SER A 44 2.92 -25.22 6.80
C SER A 44 3.83 -24.72 5.68
N GLU A 45 3.47 -23.63 5.01
CA GLU A 45 4.16 -23.09 3.83
C GLU A 45 4.93 -21.79 4.11
N GLY A 46 4.94 -21.33 5.37
CA GLY A 46 5.54 -20.06 5.77
C GLY A 46 5.59 -19.89 7.29
N PRO A 47 5.85 -18.68 7.80
CA PRO A 47 5.88 -18.45 9.25
C PRO A 47 4.49 -18.65 9.85
N SER A 48 4.42 -19.35 10.99
CA SER A 48 3.22 -19.37 11.84
C SER A 48 3.10 -18.05 12.61
N PHE A 49 1.86 -17.63 12.88
CA PHE A 49 1.59 -16.32 13.46
C PHE A 49 0.25 -16.28 14.20
N TRP A 50 0.07 -15.26 15.04
CA TRP A 50 -1.22 -14.92 15.64
C TRP A 50 -2.06 -14.08 14.69
N ALA A 51 -3.16 -14.63 14.18
CA ALA A 51 -4.16 -13.90 13.42
C ALA A 51 -5.06 -13.09 14.38
N VAL A 52 -4.97 -11.76 14.32
CA VAL A 52 -5.70 -10.83 15.18
C VAL A 52 -6.85 -10.22 14.38
N THR A 53 -8.09 -10.59 14.69
CA THR A 53 -9.23 -10.34 13.78
C THR A 53 -10.23 -9.30 14.27
N LYS A 54 -10.14 -8.87 15.54
CA LYS A 54 -10.99 -7.83 16.11
C LYS A 54 -10.33 -6.45 16.01
N ALA A 55 -11.13 -5.46 15.64
CA ALA A 55 -10.66 -4.08 15.50
C ALA A 55 -10.02 -3.52 16.79
N GLU A 56 -10.58 -3.82 17.96
CA GLU A 56 -10.05 -3.37 19.26
C GLU A 56 -8.65 -3.91 19.56
N ASP A 57 -8.41 -5.18 19.22
CA ASP A 57 -7.11 -5.85 19.41
C ASP A 57 -6.09 -5.35 18.39
N ILE A 58 -6.49 -5.19 17.12
CA ILE A 58 -5.64 -4.60 16.06
C ILE A 58 -5.22 -3.17 16.43
N ILE A 59 -6.14 -2.35 16.95
CA ILE A 59 -5.84 -1.00 17.41
C ILE A 59 -4.88 -1.03 18.61
N THR A 60 -5.05 -1.98 19.52
CA THR A 60 -4.18 -2.15 20.69
C THR A 60 -2.75 -2.50 20.24
N VAL A 61 -2.60 -3.48 19.36
CA VAL A 61 -1.33 -3.87 18.76
C VAL A 61 -0.66 -2.68 18.07
N GLY A 62 -1.42 -1.91 17.28
CA GLY A 62 -0.90 -0.72 16.58
C GLY A 62 -0.53 0.46 17.48
N ARG A 63 -0.94 0.48 18.76
CA ARG A 63 -0.68 1.56 19.71
C ARG A 63 0.47 1.29 20.67
N LEU A 64 1.00 0.07 20.68
CA LEU A 64 2.07 -0.36 21.60
C LEU A 64 3.32 -0.76 20.80
N PRO A 65 3.95 0.15 20.05
CA PRO A 65 5.11 -0.15 19.20
C PRO A 65 6.35 -0.62 19.98
N GLU A 66 6.39 -0.37 21.29
CA GLU A 66 7.43 -0.89 22.19
C GLU A 66 7.27 -2.38 22.53
N ILE A 67 6.05 -2.92 22.40
CA ILE A 67 5.73 -4.34 22.61
C ILE A 67 5.60 -5.05 21.26
N PHE A 68 4.97 -4.42 20.28
CA PHE A 68 4.68 -4.97 18.96
C PHE A 68 5.43 -4.17 17.89
N GLU A 69 6.65 -4.59 17.60
CA GLU A 69 7.57 -3.93 16.67
C GLU A 69 7.19 -4.19 15.21
N ASN A 70 7.54 -3.27 14.30
CA ASN A 70 7.43 -3.47 12.84
C ASN A 70 8.54 -4.41 12.32
N GLY A 71 9.66 -4.51 13.04
CA GLY A 71 10.71 -5.48 12.74
C GLY A 71 10.32 -6.93 13.09
N PRO A 72 11.00 -7.95 12.54
CA PRO A 72 11.96 -7.86 11.43
C PRO A 72 11.28 -7.70 10.06
N ARG A 73 9.96 -7.93 9.95
CA ARG A 73 9.22 -7.96 8.68
C ARG A 73 7.90 -7.20 8.77
N LEU A 74 7.58 -6.46 7.71
CA LEU A 74 6.36 -5.66 7.61
C LEU A 74 5.13 -6.48 7.19
N VAL A 75 5.34 -7.55 6.42
CA VAL A 75 4.30 -8.45 5.92
C VAL A 75 4.76 -9.89 6.11
N LEU A 76 3.78 -10.79 6.23
CA LEU A 76 4.00 -12.23 6.18
C LEU A 76 3.74 -12.71 4.75
N ASP A 77 4.65 -13.50 4.19
CA ASP A 77 4.47 -14.22 2.93
C ASP A 77 5.13 -15.63 3.05
N ASN A 78 4.85 -16.51 2.07
CA ASN A 78 5.36 -17.89 2.05
C ASN A 78 6.81 -18.00 1.48
N HIS A 79 7.46 -16.89 1.10
CA HIS A 79 8.69 -16.91 0.30
C HIS A 79 9.84 -16.06 0.86
N SER A 80 9.59 -15.25 1.89
CA SER A 80 10.57 -14.41 2.56
C SER A 80 11.25 -15.14 3.71
N ASN A 81 12.55 -15.39 3.53
CA ASN A 81 13.44 -15.69 4.65
C ASN A 81 13.67 -14.41 5.47
N ASP A 82 13.94 -14.53 6.77
CA ASP A 82 14.36 -13.45 7.69
C ASP A 82 15.68 -12.75 7.29
N ALA A 83 16.18 -12.99 6.07
CA ALA A 83 17.35 -12.28 5.56
C ALA A 83 17.00 -10.78 5.47
N ASP A 84 17.75 -9.97 6.21
CA ASP A 84 17.72 -8.51 6.09
C ASP A 84 17.70 -8.15 4.60
N SER A 85 16.68 -7.39 4.19
CA SER A 85 16.68 -6.81 2.85
C SER A 85 17.98 -6.03 2.66
N ASP A 86 18.65 -6.22 1.53
CA ASP A 86 19.84 -5.43 1.17
C ASP A 86 19.54 -3.92 1.06
N PHE A 87 18.25 -3.53 1.10
CA PHE A 87 17.81 -2.15 1.08
C PHE A 87 17.63 -1.58 2.50
N PRO A 88 17.97 -0.29 2.71
CA PRO A 88 17.69 0.40 3.96
C PRO A 88 16.21 0.32 4.34
N LYS A 89 15.93 0.19 5.65
CA LYS A 89 14.57 0.28 6.16
C LYS A 89 13.96 1.64 5.82
N THR A 90 12.71 1.62 5.34
CA THR A 90 11.89 2.80 5.13
C THR A 90 11.08 3.12 6.38
N LEU A 91 10.42 4.29 6.41
CA LEU A 91 9.67 4.75 7.57
C LEU A 91 8.66 3.72 8.11
N ILE A 92 7.98 2.98 7.23
CA ILE A 92 6.98 1.98 7.60
C ILE A 92 7.57 0.72 8.26
N GLN A 93 8.89 0.50 8.14
CA GLN A 93 9.63 -0.62 8.73
C GLN A 93 10.41 -0.21 9.99
N MET A 94 10.30 1.05 10.43
CA MET A 94 11.01 1.57 11.59
C MET A 94 10.13 1.60 12.82
N ASP A 95 10.77 1.45 13.98
CA ASP A 95 10.15 1.61 15.29
C ASP A 95 10.67 2.88 16.01
N PRO A 96 9.93 3.41 17.01
CA PRO A 96 10.45 4.48 17.87
C PRO A 96 11.77 4.10 18.57
N PRO A 97 12.67 5.07 18.84
CA PRO A 97 12.52 6.51 18.58
C PRO A 97 12.81 6.91 17.13
N LYS A 98 13.54 6.09 16.35
CA LYS A 98 13.96 6.45 14.99
C LYS A 98 12.77 6.78 14.09
N HIS A 99 11.72 5.95 14.11
CA HIS A 99 10.48 6.25 13.39
C HIS A 99 9.93 7.64 13.73
N THR A 100 9.90 8.01 15.01
CA THR A 100 9.34 9.29 15.48
C THR A 100 10.06 10.48 14.87
N ASP A 101 11.38 10.46 14.82
CA ASP A 101 12.20 11.56 14.31
C ASP A 101 11.96 11.75 12.81
N TYR A 102 12.04 10.66 12.04
CA TYR A 102 11.80 10.69 10.61
C TYR A 102 10.34 11.03 10.25
N ARG A 103 9.36 10.47 10.99
CA ARG A 103 7.92 10.75 10.78
C ARG A 103 7.59 12.21 11.02
N LYS A 104 8.18 12.83 12.05
CA LYS A 104 7.99 14.25 12.37
C LYS A 104 8.45 15.16 11.24
N LEU A 105 9.53 14.81 10.54
CA LEU A 105 10.00 15.55 9.37
C LEU A 105 9.02 15.39 8.20
N ALA A 106 8.72 14.14 7.82
CA ALA A 106 7.83 13.84 6.70
C ALA A 106 6.42 14.45 6.86
N ALA A 107 5.85 14.42 8.07
CA ALA A 107 4.51 14.93 8.36
C ALA A 107 4.34 16.43 8.01
N ARG A 108 5.44 17.21 7.98
CA ARG A 108 5.41 18.63 7.59
C ARG A 108 5.06 18.85 6.11
N ARG A 109 5.19 17.84 5.25
CA ARG A 109 4.81 17.92 3.84
C ARG A 109 3.35 17.55 3.59
N PHE A 110 2.75 16.75 4.48
CA PHE A 110 1.40 16.21 4.36
C PHE A 110 0.40 16.85 5.34
N THR A 111 0.56 18.15 5.63
CA THR A 111 -0.38 18.86 6.51
C THR A 111 -1.70 19.16 5.78
N PRO A 112 -2.84 19.27 6.50
CA PRO A 112 -4.13 19.58 5.86
C PRO A 112 -4.10 20.84 4.99
N GLY A 113 -3.33 21.86 5.39
CA GLY A 113 -3.16 23.08 4.61
C GLY A 113 -2.41 22.89 3.30
N LYS A 114 -1.37 22.03 3.28
CA LYS A 114 -0.67 21.67 2.05
C LYS A 114 -1.54 20.79 1.16
N LEU A 115 -2.20 19.78 1.72
CA LEU A 115 -3.10 18.88 0.99
C LEU A 115 -4.25 19.64 0.31
N ARG A 116 -4.83 20.65 0.97
CA ARG A 116 -5.86 21.51 0.36
C ARG A 116 -5.38 22.24 -0.90
N ARG A 117 -4.08 22.58 -0.99
CA ARG A 117 -3.51 23.20 -2.19
C ARG A 117 -3.38 22.21 -3.33
N LEU A 118 -3.09 20.94 -3.00
CA LEU A 118 -2.99 19.86 -3.98
C LEU A 118 -4.36 19.45 -4.54
N HIS A 119 -5.45 19.75 -3.83
CA HIS A 119 -6.78 19.30 -4.19
C HIS A 119 -7.19 19.71 -5.61
N ALA A 120 -6.96 20.98 -5.99
CA ALA A 120 -7.30 21.49 -7.31
C ALA A 120 -6.48 20.81 -8.42
N ASP A 121 -5.20 20.53 -8.16
CA ASP A 121 -4.32 19.85 -9.12
C ASP A 121 -4.75 18.38 -9.31
N ILE A 122 -5.10 17.69 -8.22
CA ILE A 122 -5.62 16.31 -8.26
C ILE A 122 -6.98 16.25 -8.97
N GLU A 123 -7.86 17.22 -8.71
CA GLU A 123 -9.15 17.34 -9.39
C GLU A 123 -8.96 17.57 -10.89
N SER A 124 -7.98 18.40 -11.29
CA SER A 124 -7.63 18.60 -12.69
C SER A 124 -7.14 17.30 -13.35
N LEU A 125 -6.27 16.54 -12.68
CA LEU A 125 -5.79 15.25 -13.18
C LEU A 125 -6.94 14.23 -13.33
N ALA A 126 -7.82 14.15 -12.33
CA ALA A 126 -8.99 13.29 -12.39
C ALA A 126 -9.91 13.69 -13.56
N LYS A 127 -10.14 14.99 -13.76
CA LYS A 127 -10.92 15.50 -14.88
C LYS A 127 -10.28 15.17 -16.23
N GLU A 128 -8.97 15.34 -16.38
CA GLU A 128 -8.24 14.98 -17.60
C GLU A 128 -8.43 13.50 -17.96
N ILE A 129 -8.31 12.61 -16.97
CA ILE A 129 -8.51 11.16 -17.16
C ILE A 129 -9.93 10.86 -17.66
N ILE A 130 -10.95 11.44 -17.03
CA ILE A 130 -12.35 11.24 -17.44
C ILE A 130 -12.63 11.87 -18.81
N ASP A 131 -12.12 13.08 -19.08
CA ASP A 131 -12.30 13.75 -20.37
C ASP A 131 -11.63 12.96 -21.51
N SER A 132 -10.45 12.37 -21.27
CA SER A 132 -9.78 11.46 -22.22
C SER A 132 -10.61 10.21 -22.51
N LEU A 133 -11.16 9.57 -21.46
CA LEU A 133 -12.05 8.41 -21.62
C LEU A 133 -13.30 8.76 -22.44
N LEU A 134 -13.92 9.92 -22.20
CA LEU A 134 -15.08 10.38 -22.96
C LEU A 134 -14.75 10.72 -24.42
N ALA A 135 -13.54 11.21 -24.69
CA ALA A 135 -13.09 11.58 -26.03
C ALA A 135 -12.78 10.36 -26.93
N GLU A 136 -12.36 9.23 -26.34
CA GLU A 136 -12.14 7.96 -27.06
C GLU A 136 -13.45 7.41 -27.69
N GLY A 137 -14.61 7.78 -27.12
CA GLY A 137 -15.94 7.67 -27.74
C GLY A 137 -16.68 6.33 -27.54
N ASN A 138 -18.02 6.42 -27.44
CA ASN A 138 -19.12 5.43 -27.59
C ASN A 138 -19.01 3.98 -27.06
N GLU A 139 -17.94 3.54 -26.42
CA GLU A 139 -17.95 2.23 -25.78
C GLU A 139 -18.85 2.26 -24.53
N GLY A 140 -19.93 1.48 -24.54
CA GLY A 140 -20.80 1.30 -23.37
C GLY A 140 -20.12 0.55 -22.21
N ALA A 141 -18.85 0.22 -22.34
CA ALA A 141 -18.02 -0.48 -21.36
C ALA A 141 -16.55 -0.09 -21.55
N CYS A 142 -15.78 -0.08 -20.47
CA CYS A 142 -14.33 0.06 -20.51
C CYS A 142 -13.73 -0.73 -19.34
N ASP A 143 -12.42 -1.00 -19.39
CA ASP A 143 -11.69 -1.43 -18.20
C ASP A 143 -11.48 -0.21 -17.28
N PHE A 144 -12.24 -0.16 -16.19
CA PHE A 144 -12.16 0.95 -15.23
C PHE A 144 -10.80 1.01 -14.51
N VAL A 145 -10.11 -0.12 -14.36
CA VAL A 145 -8.79 -0.15 -13.73
C VAL A 145 -7.78 0.52 -14.64
N GLU A 146 -7.68 0.05 -15.88
CA GLU A 146 -6.73 0.58 -16.86
C GLU A 146 -7.00 2.05 -17.17
N LYS A 147 -8.27 2.42 -17.35
CA LYS A 147 -8.66 3.74 -17.85
C LYS A 147 -8.85 4.80 -16.76
N VAL A 148 -9.11 4.43 -15.50
CA VAL A 148 -9.47 5.40 -14.44
C VAL A 148 -8.67 5.21 -13.15
N SER A 149 -8.75 4.04 -12.51
CA SER A 149 -8.20 3.89 -11.15
C SER A 149 -6.68 3.74 -11.12
N ALA A 150 -6.06 3.22 -12.18
CA ALA A 150 -4.61 3.07 -12.26
C ALA A 150 -3.87 4.37 -12.64
N PRO A 151 -4.35 5.20 -13.60
CA PRO A 151 -3.64 6.41 -14.01
C PRO A 151 -3.62 7.53 -12.97
N LEU A 152 -4.65 7.67 -12.14
CA LEU A 152 -4.73 8.78 -11.17
C LEU A 152 -3.65 8.72 -10.08
N PRO A 153 -3.50 7.63 -9.31
CA PRO A 153 -2.53 7.60 -8.22
C PRO A 153 -1.08 7.71 -8.72
N ILE A 154 -0.75 7.09 -9.86
CA ILE A 154 0.60 7.19 -10.43
C ILE A 154 0.91 8.63 -10.85
N ALA A 155 -0.05 9.32 -11.47
CA ALA A 155 0.10 10.72 -11.88
C ALA A 155 0.34 11.63 -10.67
N VAL A 156 -0.45 11.45 -9.60
CA VAL A 156 -0.32 12.21 -8.36
C VAL A 156 1.03 11.95 -7.69
N ILE A 157 1.48 10.70 -7.62
CA ILE A 157 2.77 10.35 -7.02
C ILE A 157 3.95 10.88 -7.85
N ALA A 158 3.92 10.71 -9.18
CA ALA A 158 4.95 11.23 -10.07
C ALA A 158 5.07 12.76 -9.95
N TRP A 159 3.93 13.46 -9.94
CA TRP A 159 3.87 14.90 -9.70
C TRP A 159 4.44 15.30 -8.34
N LEU A 160 4.04 14.62 -7.26
CA LEU A 160 4.53 14.89 -5.90
C LEU A 160 6.05 14.68 -5.77
N LEU A 161 6.60 13.70 -6.50
CA LEU A 161 8.04 13.43 -6.57
C LEU A 161 8.79 14.40 -7.51
N GLY A 162 8.07 15.29 -8.21
CA GLY A 162 8.69 16.26 -9.10
C GLY A 162 9.21 15.66 -10.41
N VAL A 163 8.66 14.51 -10.80
CA VAL A 163 8.94 13.84 -12.06
C VAL A 163 8.31 14.65 -13.21
N PRO A 164 9.06 15.00 -14.26
CA PRO A 164 8.53 15.64 -15.47
C PRO A 164 7.39 14.81 -16.08
N ARG A 165 6.38 15.49 -16.63
CA ARG A 165 5.14 14.83 -17.08
C ARG A 165 5.37 13.81 -18.20
N GLU A 166 6.36 14.08 -19.06
CA GLU A 166 6.83 13.19 -20.13
C GLU A 166 7.32 11.83 -19.62
N ASP A 167 7.79 11.76 -18.38
CA ASP A 167 8.37 10.57 -17.76
C ASP A 167 7.38 9.79 -16.89
N TRP A 168 6.15 10.28 -16.68
CA TRP A 168 5.17 9.60 -15.82
C TRP A 168 4.85 8.17 -16.29
N ARG A 169 4.90 7.93 -17.60
CA ARG A 169 4.72 6.59 -18.17
C ARG A 169 5.83 5.63 -17.77
N LEU A 170 7.06 6.11 -17.57
CA LEU A 170 8.17 5.29 -17.08
C LEU A 170 7.90 4.83 -15.65
N LEU A 171 7.46 5.75 -14.77
CA LEU A 171 7.09 5.39 -13.40
C LEU A 171 5.94 4.38 -13.36
N PHE A 172 4.96 4.51 -14.25
CA PHE A 172 3.85 3.56 -14.36
C PHE A 172 4.36 2.14 -14.71
N ASP A 173 5.18 2.04 -15.75
CA ASP A 173 5.79 0.78 -16.18
C ASP A 173 6.66 0.15 -15.09
N TRP A 174 7.53 0.95 -14.47
CA TRP A 174 8.39 0.49 -13.38
C TRP A 174 7.58 -0.03 -12.19
N THR A 175 6.54 0.69 -11.79
CA THR A 175 5.67 0.28 -10.67
C THR A 175 4.99 -1.06 -10.95
N ASN A 176 4.36 -1.22 -12.13
CA ASN A 176 3.66 -2.45 -12.47
C ASN A 176 4.64 -3.64 -12.56
N ARG A 177 5.84 -3.46 -13.12
CA ARG A 177 6.86 -4.51 -13.19
C ARG A 177 7.53 -4.83 -11.86
N THR A 178 7.56 -3.88 -10.91
CA THR A 178 8.08 -4.14 -9.56
C THR A 178 7.06 -4.89 -8.70
N ILE A 179 5.79 -4.50 -8.73
CA ILE A 179 4.76 -5.07 -7.84
C ILE A 179 4.08 -6.29 -8.47
N GLY A 180 3.73 -6.19 -9.74
CA GLY A 180 3.04 -7.22 -10.51
C GLY A 180 3.97 -8.24 -11.17
N ALA A 181 5.24 -8.33 -10.77
CA ALA A 181 6.24 -9.15 -11.48
C ALA A 181 5.92 -10.65 -11.59
N ASN A 182 5.05 -11.14 -10.69
CA ASN A 182 4.55 -12.52 -10.71
C ASN A 182 3.40 -12.73 -11.69
N ASP A 183 2.77 -11.65 -12.16
CA ASP A 183 1.80 -11.66 -13.24
C ASP A 183 2.54 -11.77 -14.59
N PRO A 184 2.22 -12.77 -15.43
CA PRO A 184 2.79 -12.88 -16.78
C PRO A 184 2.65 -11.60 -17.63
N ASP A 185 1.59 -10.81 -17.44
CA ASP A 185 1.31 -9.62 -18.25
C ASP A 185 2.29 -8.47 -17.95
N PHE A 186 2.85 -8.42 -16.73
CA PHE A 186 3.86 -7.42 -16.34
C PHE A 186 5.28 -7.98 -16.36
N ARG A 187 5.46 -9.25 -16.75
CA ARG A 187 6.77 -9.89 -16.77
C ARG A 187 7.52 -9.55 -18.05
N VAL A 188 8.80 -9.23 -17.92
CA VAL A 188 9.66 -9.05 -19.10
C VAL A 188 9.88 -10.42 -19.77
N GLU A 189 9.68 -10.47 -21.08
CA GLU A 189 9.83 -11.71 -21.86
C GLU A 189 11.21 -12.35 -21.62
N GLY A 190 11.21 -13.64 -21.32
CA GLY A 190 12.43 -14.41 -21.03
C GLY A 190 13.03 -14.21 -19.63
N LYS A 191 12.39 -13.43 -18.75
CA LYS A 191 12.82 -13.24 -17.36
C LYS A 191 11.86 -13.88 -16.36
N THR A 192 12.39 -14.25 -15.20
CA THR A 192 11.58 -14.58 -14.01
C THR A 192 10.93 -13.32 -13.44
N GLY A 193 9.94 -13.49 -12.54
CA GLY A 193 9.33 -12.36 -11.84
C GLY A 193 10.35 -11.59 -10.99
N THR A 194 11.22 -12.30 -10.26
CA THR A 194 12.30 -11.69 -9.49
C THR A 194 13.26 -10.86 -10.34
N GLU A 195 13.69 -11.37 -11.50
CA GLU A 195 14.56 -10.62 -12.41
C GLU A 195 13.86 -9.40 -13.03
N THR A 196 12.56 -9.51 -13.32
CA THR A 196 11.75 -8.39 -13.80
C THR A 196 11.64 -7.30 -12.75
N ALA A 197 11.30 -7.65 -11.51
CA ALA A 197 11.20 -6.70 -10.41
C ALA A 197 12.55 -6.02 -10.13
N LEU A 198 13.65 -6.78 -10.09
CA LEU A 198 14.99 -6.26 -9.85
C LEU A 198 15.43 -5.29 -10.96
N GLN A 199 15.13 -5.60 -12.23
CA GLN A 199 15.38 -4.67 -13.33
C GLN A 199 14.61 -3.37 -13.16
N ALA A 200 13.30 -3.45 -12.91
CA ALA A 200 12.45 -2.27 -12.74
C ALA A 200 12.90 -1.41 -11.55
N MET A 201 13.28 -2.03 -10.44
CA MET A 201 13.87 -1.33 -9.30
C MET A 201 15.19 -0.64 -9.68
N THR A 202 16.06 -1.31 -10.42
CA THR A 202 17.35 -0.74 -10.87
C THR A 202 17.12 0.50 -11.75
N GLU A 203 16.21 0.42 -12.72
CA GLU A 203 15.87 1.55 -13.61
C GLU A 203 15.30 2.73 -12.81
N LEU A 204 14.40 2.45 -11.86
CA LEU A 204 13.85 3.45 -10.95
C LEU A 204 14.95 4.10 -10.09
N PHE A 205 15.87 3.31 -9.52
CA PHE A 205 16.98 3.82 -8.72
C PHE A 205 17.92 4.72 -9.55
N MET A 206 18.22 4.33 -10.79
CA MET A 206 19.03 5.15 -11.71
C MET A 206 18.35 6.49 -11.98
N TYR A 207 17.06 6.47 -12.31
CA TYR A 207 16.29 7.69 -12.58
C TYR A 207 16.27 8.64 -11.36
N PHE A 208 15.93 8.13 -10.18
CA PHE A 208 15.90 8.96 -8.98
C PHE A 208 17.29 9.42 -8.54
N THR A 209 18.36 8.68 -8.86
CA THR A 209 19.74 9.15 -8.61
C THR A 209 20.02 10.44 -9.39
N GLU A 210 19.66 10.48 -10.67
CA GLU A 210 19.82 11.66 -11.52
C GLU A 210 18.92 12.81 -11.03
N LEU A 211 17.65 12.53 -10.74
CA LEU A 211 16.69 13.54 -10.28
C LEU A 211 17.10 14.13 -8.91
N VAL A 212 17.59 13.31 -7.97
CA VAL A 212 18.12 13.78 -6.68
C VAL A 212 19.34 14.69 -6.90
N ALA A 213 20.27 14.30 -7.79
CA ALA A 213 21.44 15.10 -8.09
C ALA A 213 21.07 16.46 -8.73
N GLU A 214 20.04 16.50 -9.57
CA GLU A 214 19.47 17.73 -10.11
C GLU A 214 18.86 18.60 -9.01
N ARG A 215 17.99 18.04 -8.15
CA ARG A 215 17.34 18.78 -7.06
C ARG A 215 18.30 19.28 -5.98
N LYS A 216 19.44 18.62 -5.78
CA LYS A 216 20.52 19.13 -4.93
C LYS A 216 21.16 20.41 -5.49
N LYS A 217 21.18 20.59 -6.82
CA LYS A 217 21.72 21.79 -7.49
C LYS A 217 20.67 22.88 -7.68
N ASP A 218 19.45 22.50 -8.03
CA ASP A 218 18.32 23.40 -8.29
C ASP A 218 17.05 22.88 -7.57
N PRO A 219 16.91 23.20 -6.26
CA PRO A 219 15.79 22.77 -5.44
C PRO A 219 14.42 23.22 -5.97
N LYS A 220 13.42 22.34 -5.91
CA LYS A 220 12.02 22.61 -6.29
C LYS A 220 11.06 22.35 -5.12
N ASP A 221 9.77 22.60 -5.29
CA ASP A 221 8.74 22.29 -4.27
C ASP A 221 8.17 20.86 -4.44
N ASP A 222 9.05 19.86 -4.41
CA ASP A 222 8.69 18.44 -4.56
C ASP A 222 9.26 17.56 -3.43
N LEU A 223 8.79 16.30 -3.38
CA LEU A 223 9.22 15.34 -2.37
C LEU A 223 10.68 14.93 -2.52
N VAL A 224 11.21 14.86 -3.76
CA VAL A 224 12.62 14.52 -3.98
C VAL A 224 13.53 15.60 -3.39
N THR A 225 13.21 16.88 -3.60
CA THR A 225 13.91 18.00 -2.96
C THR A 225 13.82 17.90 -1.44
N PHE A 226 12.62 17.62 -0.93
CA PHE A 226 12.39 17.49 0.50
C PHE A 226 13.26 16.38 1.13
N PHE A 227 13.33 15.20 0.51
CA PHE A 227 14.16 14.10 1.01
C PHE A 227 15.66 14.39 0.86
N ALA A 228 16.07 14.96 -0.27
CA ALA A 228 17.47 15.31 -0.53
C ALA A 228 18.02 16.38 0.43
N GLN A 229 17.16 17.20 1.02
CA GLN A 229 17.49 18.23 2.02
C GLN A 229 17.18 17.81 3.46
N MET A 230 16.66 16.58 3.67
CA MET A 230 16.24 16.14 4.97
C MET A 230 17.46 15.86 5.87
N GLU A 231 17.43 16.42 7.08
CA GLU A 231 18.45 16.21 8.09
C GLU A 231 17.85 15.56 9.35
N VAL A 232 18.54 14.56 9.87
CA VAL A 232 18.25 13.89 11.16
C VAL A 232 19.49 14.03 12.03
N ASP A 233 19.31 14.46 13.29
CA ASP A 233 20.42 14.75 14.21
C ASP A 233 21.49 15.71 13.66
N GLY A 234 21.06 16.68 12.84
CA GLY A 234 21.92 17.68 12.21
C GLY A 234 22.82 17.11 11.09
N LYS A 235 22.48 15.94 10.56
CA LYS A 235 23.17 15.31 9.43
C LYS A 235 22.20 15.01 8.29
N PRO A 236 22.60 15.24 7.03
CA PRO A 236 21.83 14.77 5.88
C PRO A 236 21.62 13.26 5.96
N ILE A 237 20.44 12.80 5.55
CA ILE A 237 20.23 11.36 5.39
C ILE A 237 21.07 10.80 4.24
N PRO A 238 21.49 9.52 4.31
CA PRO A 238 22.22 8.88 3.22
C PRO A 238 21.45 8.92 1.89
N ASP A 239 22.18 9.05 0.77
CA ASP A 239 21.57 9.09 -0.56
C ASP A 239 20.77 7.81 -0.86
N ILE A 240 21.24 6.65 -0.38
CA ILE A 240 20.50 5.40 -0.52
C ILE A 240 19.15 5.45 0.22
N ASP A 241 19.07 6.07 1.40
CA ASP A 241 17.82 6.24 2.14
C ASP A 241 16.85 7.13 1.35
N VAL A 242 17.33 8.22 0.75
CA VAL A 242 16.52 9.11 -0.12
C VAL A 242 15.89 8.30 -1.25
N LEU A 243 16.69 7.46 -1.92
CA LEU A 243 16.20 6.66 -3.03
C LEU A 243 15.19 5.60 -2.59
N THR A 244 15.43 4.91 -1.47
CA THR A 244 14.47 3.94 -0.93
C THR A 244 13.17 4.61 -0.50
N TRP A 245 13.24 5.86 -0.04
CA TRP A 245 12.06 6.67 0.29
C TRP A 245 11.26 7.10 -0.93
N CYS A 246 11.91 7.43 -2.04
CA CYS A 246 11.22 7.64 -3.32
C CYS A 246 10.52 6.35 -3.76
N LEU A 247 11.23 5.21 -3.71
CA LEU A 247 10.69 3.90 -4.08
C LEU A 247 9.43 3.53 -3.28
N ILE A 248 9.46 3.64 -1.94
CA ILE A 248 8.30 3.24 -1.12
C ILE A 248 7.08 4.12 -1.37
N ILE A 249 7.26 5.39 -1.71
CA ILE A 249 6.14 6.29 -2.05
C ILE A 249 5.51 5.89 -3.39
N VAL A 250 6.35 5.54 -4.37
CA VAL A 250 5.89 4.96 -5.63
C VAL A 250 5.12 3.67 -5.38
N ILE A 251 5.66 2.73 -4.61
CA ILE A 251 4.99 1.44 -4.39
C ILE A 251 3.71 1.59 -3.56
N ALA A 252 3.79 2.22 -2.38
CA ALA A 252 2.70 2.25 -1.41
C ALA A 252 1.52 3.13 -1.84
N GLY A 253 1.79 4.24 -2.55
CA GLY A 253 0.76 5.19 -2.98
C GLY A 253 -0.07 4.73 -4.17
N ASN A 254 0.43 3.76 -4.93
CA ASN A 254 -0.18 3.34 -6.20
C ASN A 254 -1.27 2.28 -6.01
N GLU A 255 -0.90 1.07 -5.60
CA GLU A 255 -1.84 -0.07 -5.58
C GLU A 255 -3.00 0.11 -4.60
N THR A 256 -2.72 0.64 -3.41
CA THR A 256 -3.74 0.81 -2.36
C THR A 256 -4.85 1.77 -2.81
N THR A 257 -4.47 2.91 -3.38
CA THR A 257 -5.40 3.92 -3.91
C THR A 257 -6.13 3.41 -5.15
N ARG A 258 -5.43 2.71 -6.06
CA ARG A 258 -6.02 2.05 -7.24
C ARG A 258 -7.12 1.08 -6.81
N ASN A 259 -6.81 0.17 -5.87
CA ASN A 259 -7.72 -0.88 -5.43
C ASN A 259 -8.91 -0.33 -4.62
N ALA A 260 -8.70 0.71 -3.80
CA ALA A 260 -9.81 1.42 -3.16
C ALA A 260 -10.75 2.04 -4.19
N THR A 261 -10.20 2.66 -5.24
CA THR A 261 -10.99 3.31 -6.29
C THR A 261 -11.75 2.29 -7.14
N SER A 262 -11.09 1.22 -7.57
CA SER A 262 -11.71 0.12 -8.33
C SER A 262 -12.79 -0.59 -7.52
N GLY A 263 -12.46 -1.01 -6.29
CA GLY A 263 -13.38 -1.70 -5.40
C GLY A 263 -14.55 -0.82 -4.96
N GLY A 264 -14.31 0.48 -4.78
CA GLY A 264 -15.36 1.45 -4.48
C GLY A 264 -16.34 1.63 -5.65
N MET A 265 -15.84 1.70 -6.89
CA MET A 265 -16.69 1.73 -8.08
C MET A 265 -17.50 0.43 -8.21
N LEU A 266 -16.86 -0.73 -8.01
CA LEU A 266 -17.55 -2.02 -8.01
C LEU A 266 -18.67 -2.06 -6.97
N ALA A 267 -18.40 -1.62 -5.73
CA ALA A 267 -19.40 -1.56 -4.68
C ALA A 267 -20.60 -0.67 -5.05
N LEU A 268 -20.36 0.47 -5.70
CA LEU A 268 -21.43 1.35 -6.20
C LEU A 268 -22.24 0.74 -7.33
N ILE A 269 -21.60 -0.04 -8.22
CA ILE A 269 -22.28 -0.78 -9.29
C ILE A 269 -23.19 -1.86 -8.70
N GLU A 270 -22.72 -2.57 -7.67
CA GLU A 270 -23.48 -3.62 -6.98
C GLU A 270 -24.60 -3.05 -6.08
N HIS A 271 -24.49 -1.79 -5.65
CA HIS A 271 -25.46 -1.08 -4.83
C HIS A 271 -26.00 0.18 -5.54
N PRO A 272 -26.81 0.01 -6.61
CA PRO A 272 -27.20 1.12 -7.48
C PRO A 272 -28.10 2.16 -6.79
N ASP A 273 -28.74 1.82 -5.67
CA ASP A 273 -29.44 2.78 -4.81
C ASP A 273 -28.48 3.75 -4.11
N GLN A 274 -27.32 3.27 -3.64
CA GLN A 274 -26.29 4.10 -3.04
C GLN A 274 -25.64 5.01 -4.09
N LEU A 275 -25.38 4.48 -5.29
CA LEU A 275 -24.90 5.30 -6.42
C LEU A 275 -25.87 6.43 -6.77
N ARG A 276 -27.18 6.12 -6.91
CA ARG A 276 -28.19 7.16 -7.17
C ARG A 276 -28.25 8.21 -6.07
N LYS A 277 -28.16 7.78 -4.80
CA LYS A 277 -28.13 8.69 -3.65
C LYS A 277 -26.94 9.64 -3.71
N LEU A 278 -25.75 9.12 -4.03
CA LEU A 278 -24.53 9.93 -4.17
C LEU A 278 -24.61 10.91 -5.34
N GLN A 279 -25.18 10.49 -6.48
CA GLN A 279 -25.41 11.37 -7.64
C GLN A 279 -26.40 12.51 -7.35
N GLN A 280 -27.43 12.24 -6.54
CA GLN A 280 -28.43 13.23 -6.13
C GLN A 280 -27.94 14.16 -5.01
N SER A 281 -26.96 13.72 -4.22
CA SER A 281 -26.43 14.46 -3.07
C SER A 281 -24.90 14.31 -2.98
N PRO A 282 -24.14 15.06 -3.82
CA PRO A 282 -22.67 14.99 -3.86
C PRO A 282 -21.99 15.39 -2.54
N ASP A 283 -22.68 16.11 -1.65
CA ASP A 283 -22.23 16.43 -0.30
C ASP A 283 -22.01 15.19 0.58
N LEU A 284 -22.51 14.02 0.16
CA LEU A 284 -22.24 12.72 0.81
C LEU A 284 -20.88 12.11 0.44
N LEU A 285 -20.16 12.65 -0.55
CA LEU A 285 -18.86 12.13 -1.02
C LEU A 285 -17.86 11.86 0.12
N PRO A 286 -17.65 12.76 1.09
CA PRO A 286 -16.73 12.49 2.19
C PRO A 286 -17.08 11.23 2.99
N HIS A 287 -18.37 10.99 3.24
CA HIS A 287 -18.82 9.77 3.93
C HIS A 287 -18.73 8.53 3.05
N ALA A 288 -19.02 8.67 1.75
CA ALA A 288 -18.87 7.58 0.79
C ALA A 288 -17.40 7.14 0.68
N VAL A 289 -16.45 8.08 0.70
CA VAL A 289 -15.00 7.77 0.70
C VAL A 289 -14.60 6.95 1.92
N GLU A 290 -15.05 7.33 3.13
CA GLU A 290 -14.77 6.54 4.34
C GLU A 290 -15.35 5.11 4.26
N GLU A 291 -16.56 4.97 3.70
CA GLU A 291 -17.19 3.66 3.51
C GLU A 291 -16.48 2.84 2.43
N ILE A 292 -16.00 3.45 1.35
CA ILE A 292 -15.18 2.78 0.34
C ILE A 292 -13.88 2.27 0.96
N LEU A 293 -13.19 3.08 1.77
CA LEU A 293 -11.97 2.68 2.47
C LEU A 293 -12.23 1.48 3.41
N ARG A 294 -13.32 1.53 4.19
CA ARG A 294 -13.74 0.43 5.06
C ARG A 294 -14.11 -0.82 4.25
N TRP A 295 -14.88 -0.67 3.18
CA TRP A 295 -15.42 -1.75 2.37
C TRP A 295 -14.32 -2.50 1.62
N THR A 296 -13.42 -1.75 0.99
CA THR A 296 -12.37 -2.32 0.14
C THR A 296 -11.17 -2.81 0.94
N SER A 297 -10.83 -2.14 2.06
CA SER A 297 -9.66 -2.44 2.90
C SER A 297 -8.45 -2.95 2.08
N PRO A 298 -7.85 -2.11 1.20
CA PRO A 298 -6.90 -2.58 0.18
C PRO A 298 -5.64 -3.27 0.71
N ILE A 299 -5.34 -3.07 1.99
CA ILE A 299 -4.27 -3.77 2.71
C ILE A 299 -4.94 -4.76 3.66
N ILE A 300 -4.68 -6.05 3.43
CA ILE A 300 -5.32 -7.13 4.17
C ILE A 300 -4.67 -7.32 5.55
N HIS A 301 -3.34 -7.26 5.61
CA HIS A 301 -2.58 -7.39 6.86
C HIS A 301 -1.28 -6.59 6.86
N PHE A 302 -0.82 -6.30 8.06
CA PHE A 302 0.57 -5.97 8.36
C PHE A 302 1.04 -6.89 9.47
N CYS A 303 2.32 -7.25 9.46
CA CYS A 303 2.93 -8.01 10.52
C CYS A 303 3.43 -7.10 11.64
N ARG A 304 3.36 -7.59 12.88
CA ARG A 304 4.11 -7.10 14.03
C ARG A 304 4.82 -8.26 14.71
N THR A 305 5.88 -7.96 15.45
CA THR A 305 6.61 -8.96 16.25
C THR A 305 6.64 -8.57 17.70
N ALA A 306 6.34 -9.52 18.59
CA ALA A 306 6.44 -9.30 20.03
C ALA A 306 7.91 -9.13 20.46
N SER A 307 8.26 -8.00 21.07
CA SER A 307 9.62 -7.71 21.57
C SER A 307 9.92 -8.40 22.91
N GLU A 308 8.87 -8.77 23.64
CA GLU A 308 8.85 -9.46 24.93
C GLU A 308 7.64 -10.39 25.06
N ASP A 309 7.68 -11.30 26.06
CA ASP A 309 6.51 -12.13 26.39
C ASP A 309 5.38 -11.24 26.89
N THR A 310 4.20 -11.36 26.30
CA THR A 310 3.04 -10.51 26.59
C THR A 310 1.72 -11.28 26.52
N GLU A 311 0.60 -10.59 26.72
CA GLU A 311 -0.74 -11.13 26.62
C GLU A 311 -1.64 -10.21 25.80
N LEU A 312 -2.39 -10.79 24.86
CA LEU A 312 -3.42 -10.09 24.09
C LEU A 312 -4.72 -10.88 24.16
N ALA A 313 -5.79 -10.23 24.62
CA ALA A 313 -7.13 -10.84 24.74
C ALA A 313 -7.15 -12.23 25.43
N GLY A 314 -6.34 -12.44 26.48
CA GLY A 314 -6.26 -13.72 27.19
C GLY A 314 -5.29 -14.74 26.60
N ARG A 315 -4.65 -14.44 25.46
CA ARG A 315 -3.66 -15.30 24.80
C ARG A 315 -2.26 -14.85 25.15
N LYS A 316 -1.43 -15.80 25.61
CA LYS A 316 0.00 -15.58 25.81
C LYS A 316 0.71 -15.52 24.46
N ILE A 317 1.46 -14.46 24.25
CA ILE A 317 2.27 -14.24 23.05
C ILE A 317 3.73 -14.24 23.50
N GLU A 318 4.50 -15.20 23.01
CA GLU A 318 5.92 -15.32 23.35
C GLU A 318 6.73 -14.32 22.53
N LYS A 319 7.84 -13.86 23.11
CA LYS A 319 8.82 -13.02 22.42
C LYS A 319 9.22 -13.62 21.07
N GLY A 320 9.22 -12.78 20.03
CA GLY A 320 9.58 -13.15 18.67
C GLY A 320 8.43 -13.72 17.85
N GLN A 321 7.26 -14.00 18.46
CA GLN A 321 6.09 -14.43 17.70
C GLN A 321 5.50 -13.27 16.90
N HIS A 322 4.99 -13.61 15.71
CA HIS A 322 4.38 -12.66 14.79
C HIS A 322 2.89 -12.53 15.03
N LEU A 323 2.35 -11.34 14.79
CA LEU A 323 0.94 -11.02 14.79
C LEU A 323 0.57 -10.38 13.45
N ALA A 324 -0.55 -10.79 12.86
CA ALA A 324 -1.06 -10.23 11.60
C ALA A 324 -2.58 -10.07 11.63
#